data_AF-A0A3M1ESZ6-F1
#
_entry.id   AF-A0A3M1ESZ6-F1
#
_cell.length_a   1.000
_cell.length_b   1.000
_cell.length_c   1.000
_cell.angle_alpha   90.00
_cell.angle_beta   90.00
_cell.angle_gamma   90.00
#
_symmetry.space_group_name_H-M   'P 1'
#
loop_
_entity.id
_entity.type
_entity.pdbx_description
1 polymer ?
#
loop_
_entity_poly.entity_id
_entity_poly.type
_entity_poly.pdbx_seq_one_letter_code
_entity_poly.pdbx_strand_id
1 'polypeptide(L)'
;MEAITTTFRQAIDALLLKESAFRDMRESPNPFVRGLTFIVSVALIVALVSIVGAVLFRLTAPDFRAIQDAIWQGMMRMPWVETIPEPERNQAIQGIRQTFDLGWQIARMFIPSITNALINVILSPIALVVGWLLYGFLAFVSARALGGKGRLDQTYGATALAAAPRMLGVVHVLPNVQTAGLGIWALICNYLAIKNTHELSPWRAFWATVIPFILLFLFAFGLAILGITIASFAVGGGS
;
A
#
# COMPACT_ATOMS: atom_id res chain seq x y z
N MET A 1 23.14 16.14 -3.79
CA MET A 1 23.26 15.02 -4.74
C MET A 1 23.76 13.75 -4.08
N GLU A 2 24.86 13.80 -3.31
CA GLU A 2 25.50 12.63 -2.69
C GLU A 2 24.58 11.75 -1.81
N ALA A 3 23.65 12.36 -1.07
CA ALA A 3 22.65 11.65 -0.28
C ALA A 3 21.71 10.80 -1.16
N ILE A 4 21.27 11.34 -2.31
CA ILE A 4 20.36 10.66 -3.24
C ILE A 4 21.05 9.46 -3.88
N THR A 5 22.30 9.63 -4.32
CA THR A 5 23.10 8.55 -4.93
C THR A 5 23.34 7.42 -3.92
N THR A 6 23.58 7.77 -2.66
CA THR A 6 23.78 6.81 -1.57
C THR A 6 22.51 6.02 -1.29
N THR A 7 21.36 6.70 -1.14
CA THR A 7 20.06 6.05 -0.95
C THR A 7 19.72 5.12 -2.12
N PHE A 8 19.98 5.55 -3.36
CA PHE A 8 19.70 4.75 -4.54
C PHE A 8 20.57 3.48 -4.61
N ARG A 9 21.87 3.59 -4.34
CA ARG A 9 22.77 2.42 -4.27
C ARG A 9 22.32 1.45 -3.18
N GLN A 10 22.01 1.95 -1.99
CA GLN A 10 21.53 1.12 -0.88
C GLN A 10 20.22 0.41 -1.22
N ALA A 11 19.31 1.09 -1.89
CA ALA A 11 18.06 0.49 -2.33
C ALA A 11 18.30 -0.62 -3.36
N ILE A 12 19.21 -0.42 -4.32
CA ILE A 12 19.61 -1.48 -5.27
C ILE A 12 20.24 -2.66 -4.55
N ASP A 13 21.18 -2.42 -3.64
CA ASP A 13 21.86 -3.52 -2.94
C ASP A 13 20.88 -4.31 -2.05
N ALA A 14 19.91 -3.62 -1.42
CA ALA A 14 18.83 -4.25 -0.68
C ALA A 14 17.84 -5.01 -1.59
N LEU A 15 17.51 -4.46 -2.76
CA LEU A 15 16.70 -5.12 -3.79
C LEU A 15 17.33 -6.42 -4.27
N LEU A 16 18.66 -6.40 -4.46
CA LEU A 16 19.47 -7.55 -4.82
C LEU A 16 19.78 -8.47 -3.62
N LEU A 17 19.16 -8.21 -2.46
CA LEU A 17 19.27 -9.03 -1.25
C LEU A 17 20.72 -9.20 -0.76
N LYS A 18 21.61 -8.24 -1.03
CA LYS A 18 23.00 -8.30 -0.59
C LYS A 18 23.05 -8.13 0.94
N GLU A 19 23.52 -9.16 1.64
CA GLU A 19 23.63 -9.13 3.11
C GLU A 19 24.51 -7.97 3.61
N SER A 20 25.48 -7.51 2.81
CA SER A 20 26.32 -6.35 3.11
C SER A 20 25.51 -5.07 3.32
N ALA A 21 24.45 -4.83 2.54
CA ALA A 21 23.63 -3.63 2.69
C ALA A 21 22.95 -3.55 4.06
N PHE A 22 22.44 -4.70 4.53
CA PHE A 22 21.81 -4.79 5.85
C PHE A 22 22.83 -4.64 6.98
N ARG A 23 24.04 -5.20 6.79
CA ARG A 23 25.15 -5.05 7.74
C ARG A 23 25.64 -3.60 7.84
N ASP A 24 25.85 -2.94 6.70
CA ASP A 24 26.31 -1.54 6.63
C ASP A 24 25.29 -0.57 7.25
N MET A 25 24.00 -0.87 7.11
CA MET A 25 22.93 -0.10 7.74
C MET A 25 22.94 -0.30 9.27
N ARG A 26 23.06 -1.55 9.72
CA ARG A 26 23.17 -1.94 11.13
C ARG A 26 24.38 -1.31 11.82
N GLU A 27 25.52 -1.27 11.15
CA GLU A 27 26.82 -0.83 11.70
C GLU A 27 27.07 0.66 11.52
N SER A 28 26.13 1.40 10.91
CA SER A 28 26.26 2.84 10.77
C SER A 28 26.28 3.56 12.13
N PRO A 29 26.91 4.75 12.24
CA PRO A 29 26.98 5.48 13.51
C PRO A 29 25.62 5.82 14.12
N ASN A 30 24.60 6.00 13.27
CA ASN A 30 23.22 6.24 13.69
C ASN A 30 22.23 5.48 12.78
N PRO A 31 22.01 4.18 13.04
CA PRO A 31 21.19 3.32 12.18
C PRO A 31 19.74 3.78 12.08
N PHE A 32 19.18 4.29 13.17
CA PHE A 32 17.81 4.80 13.19
C PHE A 32 17.62 6.00 12.25
N VAL A 33 18.48 7.02 12.37
CA VAL A 33 18.39 8.23 11.53
C VAL A 33 18.65 7.88 10.07
N ARG A 34 19.60 6.98 9.79
CA ARG A 34 19.89 6.52 8.43
C ARG A 34 18.70 5.77 7.82
N GLY A 35 18.05 4.90 8.60
CA GLY A 35 16.83 4.19 8.21
C GLY A 35 15.64 5.13 7.97
N LEU A 36 15.42 6.10 8.86
CA LEU A 36 14.38 7.13 8.70
C LEU A 36 14.61 7.95 7.42
N THR A 37 15.84 8.40 7.19
CA THR A 37 16.23 9.15 5.99
C THR A 37 15.96 8.33 4.73
N PHE A 38 16.28 7.04 4.75
CA PHE A 38 16.01 6.11 3.65
C PHE A 38 14.50 6.00 3.38
N ILE A 39 13.68 5.76 4.40
CA ILE A 39 12.23 5.63 4.26
C ILE A 39 11.60 6.91 3.73
N VAL A 40 11.95 8.06 4.31
CA VAL A 40 11.41 9.35 3.87
C VAL A 40 11.78 9.60 2.41
N SER A 41 13.02 9.30 2.02
CA SER A 41 13.46 9.43 0.63
C SER A 41 12.66 8.53 -0.31
N VAL A 42 12.49 7.25 0.03
CA VAL A 42 11.68 6.31 -0.76
C VAL A 42 10.22 6.77 -0.83
N ALA A 43 9.64 7.21 0.29
CA ALA A 43 8.27 7.71 0.34
C ALA A 43 8.07 8.92 -0.56
N LEU A 44 8.98 9.89 -0.50
CA LEU A 44 8.94 11.09 -1.34
C LEU A 44 9.07 10.75 -2.82
N ILE A 45 9.99 9.86 -3.19
CA ILE A 45 10.14 9.39 -4.57
C ILE A 45 8.83 8.76 -5.05
N VAL A 46 8.26 7.82 -4.29
CA VAL A 46 7.01 7.14 -4.65
C VAL A 46 5.83 8.13 -4.74
N ALA A 47 5.76 9.11 -3.84
CA ALA A 47 4.72 10.13 -3.85
C ALA A 47 4.83 11.09 -5.05
N LEU A 48 6.04 11.52 -5.41
CA LEU A 48 6.25 12.36 -6.60
C LEU A 48 5.85 11.62 -7.88
N VAL A 49 6.24 10.36 -7.96
CA VAL A 49 5.94 9.49 -9.10
C VAL A 49 4.44 9.23 -9.23
N SER A 50 3.71 9.07 -8.11
CA SER A 50 2.25 8.88 -8.16
C SER A 50 1.51 10.11 -8.68
N ILE A 51 2.02 11.33 -8.43
CA ILE A 51 1.48 12.56 -9.04
C ILE A 51 1.62 12.49 -10.57
N VAL A 52 2.80 12.12 -11.07
CA VAL A 52 3.03 11.99 -12.52
C VAL A 52 2.09 10.95 -13.12
N GLY A 53 1.94 9.79 -12.47
CA GLY A 53 1.00 8.76 -12.90
C GLY A 53 -0.46 9.25 -12.94
N ALA A 54 -0.90 10.02 -11.94
CA ALA A 54 -2.25 10.58 -11.91
C ALA A 54 -2.49 11.62 -13.03
N VAL A 55 -1.48 12.45 -13.34
CA VAL A 55 -1.55 13.42 -14.44
C VAL A 55 -1.59 12.70 -15.79
N LEU A 56 -0.69 11.72 -16.00
CA LEU A 56 -0.68 10.93 -17.23
C LEU A 56 -1.99 10.19 -17.44
N PHE A 57 -2.52 9.54 -16.40
CA PHE A 57 -3.83 8.89 -16.46
C PHE A 57 -4.92 9.86 -16.91
N ARG A 58 -4.96 11.09 -16.39
CA ARG A 58 -5.95 12.09 -16.82
C ARG A 58 -5.76 12.52 -18.29
N LEU A 59 -4.53 12.57 -18.78
CA LEU A 59 -4.25 12.96 -20.17
C LEU A 59 -4.57 11.83 -21.16
N THR A 60 -4.45 10.56 -20.73
CA THR A 60 -4.64 9.40 -21.60
C THR A 60 -6.00 8.72 -21.43
N ALA A 61 -6.72 8.98 -20.34
CA ALA A 61 -8.00 8.32 -20.07
C ALA A 61 -9.12 8.89 -20.98
N PRO A 62 -9.96 8.03 -21.58
CA PRO A 62 -11.18 8.46 -22.24
C PRO A 62 -12.13 9.14 -21.23
N ASP A 63 -12.97 10.07 -21.69
CA ASP A 63 -13.96 10.72 -20.81
C ASP A 63 -14.87 9.67 -20.18
N PHE A 64 -14.76 9.56 -18.86
CA PHE A 64 -15.51 8.59 -18.07
C PHE A 64 -17.02 8.73 -18.25
N ARG A 65 -17.52 9.96 -18.45
CA ARG A 65 -18.94 10.19 -18.74
C ARG A 65 -19.31 9.65 -20.11
N ALA A 66 -18.44 9.85 -21.11
CA ALA A 66 -18.66 9.31 -22.45
C ALA A 66 -18.71 7.77 -22.44
N ILE A 67 -17.89 7.11 -21.61
CA ILE A 67 -17.95 5.64 -21.44
C ILE A 67 -19.28 5.23 -20.77
N GLN A 68 -19.65 5.90 -19.68
CA GLN A 68 -20.91 5.64 -18.97
C GLN A 68 -22.11 5.80 -19.90
N ASP A 69 -22.15 6.88 -20.69
CA ASP A 69 -23.22 7.16 -21.63
C ASP A 69 -23.24 6.15 -22.79
N ALA A 70 -22.07 5.76 -23.32
CA ALA A 70 -21.99 4.75 -24.37
C ALA A 70 -22.50 3.39 -23.90
N ILE A 71 -22.16 2.98 -22.67
CA ILE A 71 -22.65 1.72 -22.08
C ILE A 71 -24.15 1.80 -21.81
N TRP A 72 -24.64 2.92 -21.27
CA TRP A 72 -26.08 3.12 -21.08
C TRP A 72 -26.85 3.04 -22.39
N GLN A 73 -26.38 3.73 -23.42
CA GLN A 73 -27.00 3.72 -24.75
C GLN A 73 -26.94 2.32 -25.39
N GLY A 74 -25.82 1.61 -25.26
CA GLY A 74 -25.68 0.23 -25.75
C GLY A 74 -26.66 -0.71 -25.05
N MET A 75 -26.80 -0.58 -23.73
CA MET A 75 -27.71 -1.38 -22.92
C MET A 75 -29.18 -1.13 -23.28
N MET A 76 -29.56 0.14 -23.54
CA MET A 76 -30.93 0.50 -23.96
C MET A 76 -31.28 0.07 -25.39
N ARG A 77 -30.30 -0.31 -26.21
CA ARG A 77 -30.52 -0.83 -27.58
C ARG A 77 -30.66 -2.34 -27.64
N MET A 78 -30.56 -3.03 -26.50
CA MET A 78 -30.66 -4.48 -26.47
C MET A 78 -32.13 -4.95 -26.49
N PRO A 79 -32.40 -6.17 -27.01
CA PRO A 79 -33.77 -6.69 -27.15
C PRO A 79 -34.56 -6.83 -25.84
N TRP A 80 -33.89 -6.92 -24.69
CA TRP A 80 -34.57 -7.05 -23.39
C TRP A 80 -35.44 -5.83 -23.06
N VAL A 81 -35.15 -4.65 -23.63
CA VAL A 81 -35.97 -3.44 -23.41
C VAL A 81 -37.37 -3.61 -23.99
N GLU A 82 -37.48 -4.31 -25.13
CA GLU A 82 -38.76 -4.59 -25.80
C GLU A 82 -39.59 -5.63 -25.03
N THR A 83 -38.94 -6.45 -24.19
CA THR A 83 -39.64 -7.43 -23.33
C THR A 83 -40.35 -6.80 -22.14
N ILE A 84 -40.12 -5.50 -21.86
CA ILE A 84 -40.77 -4.78 -20.76
C ILE A 84 -42.14 -4.27 -21.22
N PRO A 85 -43.22 -4.57 -20.48
CA PRO A 85 -44.55 -4.05 -20.76
C PRO A 85 -44.55 -2.51 -20.85
N GLU A 86 -45.15 -1.95 -21.90
CA GLU A 86 -45.29 -0.50 -22.12
C GLU A 86 -45.74 0.32 -20.89
N PRO A 87 -46.78 -0.08 -20.12
CA PRO A 87 -47.23 0.73 -18.98
C PRO A 87 -46.19 0.86 -17.87
N GLU A 88 -45.27 -0.09 -17.74
CA GLU A 88 -44.27 -0.13 -16.66
C GLU A 88 -42.86 0.28 -17.14
N ARG A 89 -42.65 0.36 -18.45
CA ARG A 89 -41.34 0.56 -19.09
C ARG A 89 -40.61 1.78 -18.56
N ASN A 90 -41.28 2.92 -18.45
CA ASN A 90 -40.66 4.16 -17.98
C ASN A 90 -40.20 4.06 -16.53
N GLN A 91 -40.99 3.42 -15.66
CA GLN A 91 -40.66 3.25 -14.25
C GLN A 91 -39.52 2.23 -14.09
N ALA A 92 -39.56 1.12 -14.84
CA ALA A 92 -38.50 0.12 -14.86
C ALA A 92 -37.16 0.70 -15.33
N ILE A 93 -37.16 1.46 -16.43
CA ILE A 93 -35.94 2.12 -16.95
C ILE A 93 -35.38 3.13 -15.95
N GLN A 94 -36.24 3.89 -15.25
CA GLN A 94 -35.78 4.82 -14.21
C GLN A 94 -35.11 4.10 -13.03
N GLY A 95 -35.69 2.98 -12.55
CA GLY A 95 -35.07 2.16 -11.50
C GLY A 95 -33.72 1.56 -11.93
N ILE A 96 -33.64 1.10 -13.18
CA ILE A 96 -32.38 0.61 -13.76
C ILE A 96 -31.36 1.74 -13.87
N ARG A 97 -31.79 2.95 -14.27
CA ARG A 97 -30.91 4.12 -14.37
C ARG A 97 -30.33 4.52 -13.03
N GLN A 98 -31.15 4.53 -11.97
CA GLN A 98 -30.67 4.81 -10.61
C GLN A 98 -29.64 3.78 -10.14
N THR A 99 -29.91 2.49 -10.35
CA THR A 99 -29.00 1.41 -9.98
C THR A 99 -27.69 1.49 -10.76
N PHE A 100 -27.77 1.77 -12.07
CA PHE A 100 -26.63 1.98 -12.93
C PHE A 100 -25.79 3.17 -12.45
N ASP A 101 -26.40 4.33 -12.22
CA ASP A 101 -25.71 5.54 -11.77
C ASP A 101 -25.05 5.34 -10.39
N LEU A 102 -25.69 4.59 -9.48
CA LEU A 102 -25.13 4.25 -8.17
C LEU A 102 -23.90 3.33 -8.32
N GLY A 103 -23.96 2.31 -9.18
CA GLY A 103 -22.82 1.47 -9.51
C GLY A 103 -21.64 2.26 -10.09
N TRP A 104 -21.92 3.23 -10.98
CA TRP A 104 -20.90 4.12 -11.53
C TRP A 104 -20.35 5.11 -10.51
N GLN A 105 -21.15 5.60 -9.55
CA GLN A 105 -20.64 6.41 -8.44
C GLN A 105 -19.67 5.61 -7.57
N ILE A 106 -19.97 4.34 -7.30
CA ILE A 106 -19.06 3.44 -6.59
C ILE A 106 -17.78 3.25 -7.42
N ALA A 107 -17.89 2.95 -8.72
CA ALA A 107 -16.74 2.80 -9.60
C ALA A 107 -15.85 4.04 -9.63
N ARG A 108 -16.42 5.25 -9.60
CA ARG A 108 -15.65 6.52 -9.56
C ARG A 108 -14.76 6.64 -8.34
N MET A 109 -15.11 6.04 -7.21
CA MET A 109 -14.26 6.04 -6.01
C MET A 109 -12.95 5.27 -6.23
N PHE A 110 -12.93 4.32 -7.17
CA PHE A 110 -11.74 3.53 -7.52
C PHE A 110 -10.94 4.11 -8.68
N ILE A 111 -11.42 5.19 -9.30
CA ILE A 111 -10.67 5.89 -10.36
C ILE A 111 -9.62 6.79 -9.71
N PRO A 112 -8.37 6.77 -10.19
CA PRO A 112 -7.36 7.72 -9.77
C PRO A 112 -7.85 9.16 -9.95
N SER A 113 -8.02 9.90 -8.86
CA SER A 113 -8.32 11.33 -8.88
C SER A 113 -7.11 12.13 -8.44
N ILE A 114 -6.92 13.32 -9.01
CA ILE A 114 -5.81 14.22 -8.62
C ILE A 114 -5.93 14.59 -7.14
N THR A 115 -7.15 14.83 -6.65
CA THR A 115 -7.39 15.13 -5.24
C THR A 115 -6.94 13.98 -4.33
N ASN A 116 -7.28 12.73 -4.68
CA ASN A 116 -6.84 11.56 -3.92
C ASN A 116 -5.32 11.37 -4.03
N ALA A 117 -4.72 11.65 -5.18
CA ALA A 117 -3.27 11.63 -5.35
C ALA A 117 -2.58 12.67 -4.44
N LEU A 118 -3.09 13.91 -4.38
CA LEU A 118 -2.57 14.97 -3.52
C LEU A 118 -2.68 14.63 -2.03
N ILE A 119 -3.81 14.07 -1.60
CA ILE A 119 -3.98 13.59 -0.22
C ILE A 119 -3.00 12.46 0.07
N ASN A 120 -2.85 11.49 -0.84
CA ASN A 120 -1.93 10.38 -0.68
C ASN A 120 -0.45 10.80 -0.68
N VAL A 121 -0.09 11.90 -1.34
CA VAL A 121 1.27 12.45 -1.29
C VAL A 121 1.68 12.83 0.13
N ILE A 122 0.74 13.30 0.95
CA ILE A 122 0.99 13.67 2.34
C ILE A 122 0.83 12.46 3.26
N LEU A 123 -0.26 11.70 3.09
CA LEU A 123 -0.59 10.59 3.98
C LEU A 123 0.33 9.37 3.79
N SER A 124 0.79 9.08 2.56
CA SER A 124 1.58 7.88 2.28
C SER A 124 2.95 7.88 2.99
N PRO A 125 3.74 8.98 2.98
CA PRO A 125 4.97 9.05 3.76
C PRO A 125 4.74 8.87 5.26
N ILE A 126 3.70 9.51 5.81
CA ILE A 126 3.35 9.40 7.23
C ILE A 126 2.98 7.94 7.55
N ALA A 127 2.10 7.33 6.76
CA ALA A 127 1.68 5.95 6.94
C ALA A 127 2.86 4.97 6.83
N LEU A 128 3.81 5.22 5.91
CA LEU A 128 5.00 4.39 5.78
C LEU A 128 5.93 4.52 6.99
N VAL A 129 6.17 5.74 7.48
CA VAL A 129 6.99 5.96 8.68
C VAL A 129 6.33 5.33 9.91
N VAL A 130 5.03 5.56 10.13
CA VAL A 130 4.28 4.97 11.25
C VAL A 130 4.28 3.45 11.15
N GLY A 131 4.00 2.89 9.96
CA GLY A 131 4.01 1.45 9.73
C GLY A 131 5.38 0.83 9.99
N TRP A 132 6.46 1.49 9.56
CA TRP A 132 7.83 1.06 9.86
C TRP A 132 8.16 1.14 11.35
N LEU A 133 7.74 2.19 12.06
CA LEU A 133 7.95 2.32 13.50
C LEU A 133 7.24 1.19 14.26
N LEU A 134 5.97 0.95 13.95
CA LEU A 134 5.19 -0.14 14.56
C LEU A 134 5.81 -1.50 14.24
N TYR A 135 6.11 -1.76 12.98
CA TYR A 135 6.72 -3.01 12.55
C TYR A 135 8.09 -3.24 13.19
N GLY A 136 8.99 -2.25 13.12
CA GLY A 136 10.35 -2.35 13.65
C GLY A 136 10.37 -2.58 15.16
N PHE A 137 9.46 -1.95 15.90
CA PHE A 137 9.29 -2.21 17.33
C PHE A 137 8.85 -3.65 17.61
N LEU A 138 7.78 -4.11 16.95
CA LEU A 138 7.28 -5.47 17.13
C LEU A 138 8.30 -6.52 16.68
N ALA A 139 9.02 -6.26 15.59
CA ALA A 139 10.10 -7.10 15.09
C ALA A 139 11.25 -7.18 16.10
N PHE A 140 11.64 -6.06 16.71
CA PHE A 140 12.64 -6.05 17.78
C PHE A 140 12.20 -6.88 18.98
N VAL A 141 10.98 -6.68 19.48
CA VAL A 141 10.43 -7.44 20.62
C VAL A 141 10.38 -8.92 20.29
N SER A 142 9.86 -9.28 19.12
CA SER A 142 9.76 -10.68 18.66
C SER A 142 11.15 -11.32 18.53
N ALA A 143 12.11 -10.61 17.94
CA ALA A 143 13.47 -11.10 17.79
C ALA A 143 14.19 -11.25 19.15
N ARG A 144 14.01 -10.31 20.08
CA ARG A 144 14.57 -10.39 21.43
C ARG A 144 13.95 -11.53 22.24
N ALA A 145 12.63 -11.74 22.16
CA ALA A 145 11.96 -12.88 22.76
C ALA A 145 12.48 -14.22 22.20
N LEU A 146 12.83 -14.24 20.92
CA LEU A 146 13.51 -15.35 20.27
C LEU A 146 15.04 -15.29 20.41
N GLY A 147 15.57 -14.71 21.49
CA GLY A 147 16.99 -14.78 21.85
C GLY A 147 17.96 -13.95 20.98
N GLY A 148 17.43 -12.98 20.24
CA GLY A 148 18.22 -12.07 19.41
C GLY A 148 19.09 -11.13 20.23
N LYS A 149 20.18 -10.67 19.62
CA LYS A 149 21.18 -9.78 20.26
C LYS A 149 21.20 -8.35 19.72
N GLY A 150 20.38 -8.06 18.70
CA GLY A 150 20.35 -6.77 18.05
C GLY A 150 19.74 -5.69 18.94
N ARG A 151 20.16 -4.44 18.74
CA ARG A 151 19.57 -3.27 19.39
C ARG A 151 18.35 -2.75 18.62
N LEU A 152 17.53 -1.93 19.28
CA LEU A 152 16.32 -1.36 18.69
C LEU A 152 16.64 -0.42 17.52
N ASP A 153 17.61 0.47 17.69
CA ASP A 153 18.07 1.39 16.65
C ASP A 153 18.61 0.66 15.42
N GLN A 154 19.41 -0.39 15.65
CA GLN A 154 19.90 -1.28 14.60
C GLN A 154 18.76 -1.99 13.85
N THR A 155 17.73 -2.44 14.58
CA THR A 155 16.56 -3.10 13.99
C THR A 155 15.80 -2.14 13.08
N TYR A 156 15.55 -0.92 13.55
CA TYR A 156 14.93 0.13 12.75
C TYR A 156 15.74 0.45 11.49
N GLY A 157 17.04 0.68 11.63
CA GLY A 157 17.92 0.92 10.51
C GLY A 157 17.83 -0.18 9.45
N ALA A 158 18.05 -1.44 9.85
CA ALA A 158 18.06 -2.56 8.92
C ALA A 158 16.69 -2.82 8.27
N THR A 159 15.59 -2.75 9.03
CA THR A 159 14.23 -2.98 8.50
C THR A 159 13.77 -1.86 7.57
N ALA A 160 14.37 -0.66 7.64
CA ALA A 160 14.07 0.41 6.69
C ALA A 160 14.37 0.01 5.24
N LEU A 161 15.36 -0.86 5.02
CA LEU A 161 15.71 -1.36 3.69
C LEU A 161 14.58 -2.21 3.07
N ALA A 162 13.62 -2.69 3.85
CA ALA A 162 12.43 -3.35 3.31
C ALA A 162 11.47 -2.39 2.58
N ALA A 163 11.72 -1.08 2.62
CA ALA A 163 11.06 -0.13 1.74
C ALA A 163 11.64 -0.13 0.32
N ALA A 164 12.84 -0.67 0.09
CA ALA A 164 13.51 -0.66 -1.21
C ALA A 164 12.67 -1.26 -2.37
N PRO A 165 11.93 -2.37 -2.19
CA PRO A 165 11.03 -2.91 -3.21
C PRO A 165 10.00 -1.92 -3.73
N ARG A 166 9.58 -0.96 -2.90
CA ARG A 166 8.61 0.06 -3.31
C ARG A 166 9.16 0.99 -4.39
N MET A 167 10.49 1.12 -4.52
CA MET A 167 11.07 1.85 -5.64
C MET A 167 10.82 1.18 -6.99
N LEU A 168 10.63 -0.15 -7.03
CA LEU A 168 10.22 -0.83 -8.26
C LEU A 168 8.80 -0.43 -8.67
N GLY A 169 7.95 -0.07 -7.71
CA GLY A 169 6.61 0.43 -7.97
C GLY A 169 6.59 1.74 -8.77
N VAL A 170 7.74 2.40 -8.98
CA VAL A 170 7.83 3.59 -9.82
C VAL A 170 7.50 3.30 -11.29
N VAL A 171 7.71 2.06 -11.73
CA VAL A 171 7.40 1.65 -13.11
C VAL A 171 5.90 1.68 -13.45
N HIS A 172 5.02 1.78 -12.45
CA HIS A 172 3.56 1.93 -12.64
C HIS A 172 3.16 3.26 -13.29
N VAL A 173 4.09 4.22 -13.44
CA VAL A 173 3.85 5.40 -14.29
C VAL A 173 3.56 5.01 -15.74
N LEU A 174 4.12 3.88 -16.18
CA LEU A 174 3.85 3.35 -17.51
C LEU A 174 2.51 2.60 -17.49
N PRO A 175 1.55 2.98 -18.36
CA PRO A 175 0.28 2.27 -18.44
C PRO A 175 0.50 0.79 -18.77
N ASN A 176 -0.27 -0.09 -18.13
CA ASN A 176 -0.24 -1.55 -18.28
C ASN A 176 0.99 -2.28 -17.71
N VAL A 177 1.91 -1.60 -17.03
CA VAL A 177 2.99 -2.29 -16.29
C VAL A 177 2.47 -2.68 -14.91
N GLN A 178 2.59 -3.96 -14.56
CA GLN A 178 2.24 -4.45 -13.23
C GLN A 178 3.47 -4.98 -12.51
N THR A 179 3.62 -4.65 -11.23
CA THR A 179 4.62 -5.25 -10.35
C THR A 179 3.95 -6.29 -9.45
N ALA A 180 4.29 -7.57 -9.63
CA ALA A 180 3.89 -8.61 -8.70
C ALA A 180 4.92 -8.78 -7.58
N GLY A 181 4.49 -9.25 -6.42
CA GLY A 181 5.40 -9.76 -5.38
C GLY A 181 6.11 -8.71 -4.53
N LEU A 182 5.82 -7.40 -4.64
CA LEU A 182 6.45 -6.37 -3.82
C LEU A 182 6.34 -6.63 -2.31
N GLY A 183 5.18 -7.15 -1.87
CA GLY A 183 4.96 -7.50 -0.46
C GLY A 183 5.84 -8.68 0.00
N ILE A 184 5.96 -9.72 -0.84
CA ILE A 184 6.83 -10.87 -0.57
C ILE A 184 8.29 -10.43 -0.55
N TRP A 185 8.69 -9.55 -1.47
CA TRP A 185 10.06 -9.02 -1.50
C TRP A 185 10.37 -8.19 -0.27
N ALA A 186 9.44 -7.33 0.17
CA ALA A 186 9.57 -6.58 1.42
C ALA A 186 9.69 -7.52 2.63
N LEU A 187 8.94 -8.63 2.64
CA LEU A 187 9.05 -9.66 3.68
C LEU A 187 10.43 -10.32 3.70
N ILE A 188 11.00 -10.64 2.53
CA ILE A 188 12.35 -11.20 2.41
C ILE A 188 13.41 -10.19 2.89
N CYS A 189 13.28 -8.91 2.52
CA CYS A 189 14.17 -7.87 3.02
C CYS A 189 14.08 -7.73 4.56
N ASN A 190 12.88 -7.77 5.13
CA ASN A 190 12.70 -7.76 6.58
C ASN A 190 13.31 -9.00 7.25
N TYR A 191 13.15 -10.17 6.63
CA TYR A 191 13.80 -11.40 7.10
C TYR A 191 15.31 -11.27 7.16
N LEU A 192 15.94 -10.77 6.09
CA LEU A 192 17.38 -10.54 6.06
C LEU A 192 17.82 -9.47 7.06
N ALA A 193 17.04 -8.40 7.21
CA ALA A 193 17.29 -7.36 8.21
C ALA A 193 17.32 -7.95 9.62
N ILE A 194 16.31 -8.74 9.98
CA ILE A 194 16.19 -9.33 11.32
C ILE A 194 17.27 -10.41 11.54
N LYS A 195 17.47 -11.31 10.58
CA LYS A 195 18.50 -12.36 10.63
C LYS A 195 19.89 -11.76 10.88
N ASN A 196 20.27 -10.74 10.10
CA ASN A 196 21.58 -10.10 10.23
C ASN A 196 21.70 -9.20 11.47
N THR A 197 20.61 -8.54 11.88
CA THR A 197 20.65 -7.64 13.05
C THR A 197 20.70 -8.39 14.36
N HIS A 198 19.94 -9.47 14.48
CA HIS A 198 19.79 -10.21 15.73
C HIS A 198 20.61 -11.49 15.81
N GLU A 199 21.33 -11.85 14.74
CA GLU A 199 22.18 -13.05 14.64
C GLU A 199 21.39 -14.34 14.97
N LEU A 200 20.14 -14.37 14.54
CA LEU A 200 19.23 -15.48 14.79
C LEU A 200 19.48 -16.61 13.80
N SER A 201 19.20 -17.83 14.25
CA SER A 201 19.09 -18.97 13.34
C SER A 201 17.96 -18.73 12.31
N PRO A 202 18.05 -19.29 11.10
CA PRO A 202 17.08 -19.03 10.02
C PRO A 202 15.62 -19.20 10.45
N TRP A 203 15.32 -20.24 11.26
CA TRP A 203 13.97 -20.53 11.74
C TRP A 203 13.46 -19.48 12.74
N ARG A 204 14.31 -19.02 13.66
CA ARG A 204 13.95 -17.99 14.64
C ARG A 204 13.79 -16.63 13.96
N ALA A 205 14.64 -16.32 12.98
CA ALA A 205 14.53 -15.12 12.17
C ALA A 205 13.21 -15.09 11.37
N PHE A 206 12.80 -16.23 10.81
CA PHE A 206 11.51 -16.35 10.12
C PHE A 206 10.34 -15.95 11.03
N TRP A 207 10.23 -16.56 12.22
CA TRP A 207 9.15 -16.23 13.15
C TRP A 207 9.23 -14.80 13.67
N ALA A 208 10.43 -14.29 13.98
CA ALA A 208 10.62 -12.90 14.35
C ALA A 208 10.15 -11.91 13.26
N THR A 209 10.19 -12.33 12.00
CA THR A 209 9.72 -11.54 10.85
C THR A 209 8.20 -11.60 10.68
N VAL A 210 7.61 -12.78 10.86
CA VAL A 210 6.19 -13.06 10.59
C VAL A 210 5.27 -12.64 11.75
N ILE A 211 5.70 -12.85 13.00
CA ILE A 211 4.90 -12.52 14.20
C ILE A 211 4.39 -11.07 14.19
N PRO A 212 5.21 -10.04 13.88
CA PRO A 212 4.72 -8.67 13.80
C PRO A 212 3.55 -8.48 12.83
N PHE A 213 3.57 -9.16 11.67
CA PHE A 213 2.46 -9.09 10.71
C PHE A 213 1.20 -9.75 11.25
N ILE A 214 1.33 -10.90 11.92
CA ILE A 214 0.18 -11.57 12.57
C ILE A 214 -0.43 -10.66 13.64
N LEU A 215 0.40 -10.05 14.49
CA LEU A 215 -0.07 -9.15 15.56
C LEU A 215 -0.77 -7.91 14.99
N LEU A 216 -0.18 -7.26 13.98
CA LEU A 216 -0.79 -6.11 13.32
C LEU A 216 -2.09 -6.48 12.60
N PHE A 217 -2.14 -7.66 11.97
CA PHE A 217 -3.35 -8.17 11.33
C PHE A 217 -4.47 -8.40 12.35
N LEU A 218 -4.18 -9.10 13.46
CA LEU A 218 -5.16 -9.36 14.52
C LEU A 218 -5.66 -8.04 15.15
N PHE A 219 -4.76 -7.08 15.36
CA PHE A 219 -5.11 -5.76 15.87
C PHE A 219 -6.04 -5.01 14.91
N ALA A 220 -5.69 -4.94 13.62
CA ALA A 220 -6.52 -4.30 12.61
C ALA A 220 -7.88 -4.98 12.44
N PHE A 221 -7.91 -6.32 12.48
CA PHE A 221 -9.13 -7.10 12.42
C PHE A 221 -10.05 -6.84 13.62
N GLY A 222 -9.49 -6.78 14.83
CA GLY A 222 -10.24 -6.42 16.04
C GLY A 222 -10.85 -5.01 15.97
N LEU A 223 -10.08 -4.02 15.48
CA LEU A 223 -10.58 -2.66 15.26
C LEU A 223 -11.71 -2.61 14.22
N ALA A 224 -11.60 -3.39 13.15
CA ALA A 224 -12.64 -3.47 12.12
C ALA A 224 -13.95 -4.02 12.68
N ILE A 225 -13.90 -5.09 13.49
CA ILE A 225 -15.07 -5.65 14.16
C ILE A 225 -15.71 -4.59 15.07
N LEU A 226 -14.92 -3.94 15.93
CA LEU A 226 -15.42 -2.91 16.84
C LEU A 226 -16.08 -1.74 16.07
N GLY A 227 -15.46 -1.30 14.97
CA GLY A 227 -16.01 -0.26 14.11
C GLY A 227 -17.37 -0.65 13.52
N ILE A 228 -17.51 -1.88 13.03
CA ILE A 228 -18.78 -2.41 12.52
C ILE A 228 -19.82 -2.46 13.64
N THR A 229 -19.46 -2.97 14.82
CA THR A 229 -20.36 -3.04 15.97
C THR A 229 -20.89 -1.66 16.38
N ILE A 230 -20.00 -0.67 16.52
CA ILE A 230 -20.39 0.71 16.87
C ILE A 230 -21.29 1.32 15.79
N ALA A 231 -20.94 1.16 14.51
CA ALA A 231 -21.76 1.64 13.41
C ALA A 231 -23.14 0.97 13.38
N SER A 232 -23.22 -0.32 13.70
CA SER A 232 -24.48 -1.06 13.77
C SER A 232 -25.38 -0.53 14.88
N PHE A 233 -24.83 -0.20 16.05
CA PHE A 233 -25.58 0.43 17.14
C PHE A 233 -26.01 1.86 16.81
N ALA A 234 -25.18 2.63 16.12
CA ALA A 234 -25.51 4.00 15.70
C ALA A 234 -26.63 4.04 14.64
N VAL A 235 -26.69 3.05 13.74
CA VAL A 235 -27.73 2.93 12.70
C VAL A 235 -29.01 2.27 13.22
N GLY A 236 -28.89 1.30 14.15
CA GLY A 236 -30.03 0.59 14.75
C GLY A 236 -30.72 1.32 15.91
N GLY A 237 -30.09 2.33 16.51
CA GLY A 237 -30.69 3.13 17.60
C GLY A 237 -31.60 4.28 17.15
N GLY A 238 -31.88 4.40 15.84
CA GLY A 238 -32.70 5.47 15.26
C GLY A 238 -34.14 5.06 14.90
N SER A 239 -34.60 3.89 15.33
CA SER A 239 -35.97 3.37 15.13
C SER A 239 -36.79 3.36 16.41
#